data_AF-A0A9Q1CRY1-F1
#
_entry.id   AF-A0A9Q1CRY1-F1
#
_cell.length_a   1.000
_cell.length_b   1.000
_cell.length_c   1.000
_cell.angle_alpha   90.00
_cell.angle_beta   90.00
_cell.angle_gamma   90.00
#
_symmetry.space_group_name_H-M   'P 1'
#
loop_
_entity.id
_entity.type
_entity.pdbx_description
1 polymer ?
#
loop_
_entity_poly.entity_id
_entity_poly.type
_entity_poly.pdbx_seq_one_letter_code
_entity_poly.pdbx_strand_id
1 'polypeptide(L)'
;MEFFFLFQRTYLSSWGAAVSGVKFDHDIELVNSIDDIEYGDHIVFSSWLLHPRCHGIVVDKNEEENELLVIRFTYSDGVIEEWLPLKAPTYRVTKYYLGDKKLKSDCCSIDVVISRARALKGSNKLRYNMTKNTCKTFARWCKTGRIPAGVRGYDYE
;
A
#
# COMPACT_ATOMS: atom_id res chain seq x y z
N MET A 1 -12.45 2.66 -42.44
CA MET A 1 -13.10 3.90 -41.98
C MET A 1 -13.76 3.59 -40.65
N GLU A 2 -13.38 4.35 -39.61
CA GLU A 2 -14.25 5.02 -38.60
C GLU A 2 -15.48 4.23 -38.06
N PHE A 3 -15.88 4.24 -36.78
CA PHE A 3 -15.40 4.70 -35.48
C PHE A 3 -16.56 4.39 -34.47
N PHE A 4 -16.26 4.41 -33.16
CA PHE A 4 -17.15 4.66 -32.00
C PHE A 4 -18.01 3.55 -31.33
N PHE A 5 -17.51 3.15 -30.15
CA PHE A 5 -18.13 3.07 -28.80
C PHE A 5 -19.48 2.35 -28.56
N LEU A 6 -19.48 1.44 -27.56
CA LEU A 6 -20.28 1.63 -26.34
C LEU A 6 -19.75 0.76 -25.18
N PHE A 7 -19.31 1.42 -24.10
CA PHE A 7 -18.95 0.80 -22.81
C PHE A 7 -20.24 0.67 -21.98
N GLN A 8 -20.69 -0.55 -21.70
CA GLN A 8 -21.78 -0.77 -20.73
C GLN A 8 -21.20 -1.05 -19.34
N ARG A 9 -21.56 -0.13 -18.45
CA ARG A 9 -21.30 -0.06 -17.02
C ARG A 9 -22.23 -1.03 -16.31
N THR A 10 -21.71 -2.03 -15.60
CA THR A 10 -22.52 -2.83 -14.67
C THR A 10 -22.19 -2.46 -13.22
N TYR A 11 -23.18 -1.84 -12.60
CA TYR A 11 -23.36 -1.71 -11.16
C TYR A 11 -23.52 -3.09 -10.53
N LEU A 12 -22.85 -3.33 -9.40
CA LEU A 12 -23.31 -4.33 -8.43
C LEU A 12 -23.25 -3.73 -7.01
N SER A 13 -24.44 -3.57 -6.45
CA SER A 13 -24.74 -3.07 -5.12
C SER A 13 -24.80 -4.20 -4.08
N SER A 14 -24.23 -3.90 -2.92
CA SER A 14 -24.36 -4.46 -1.56
C SER A 14 -25.36 -5.60 -1.27
N TRP A 15 -24.90 -6.58 -0.50
CA TRP A 15 -25.68 -7.29 0.53
C TRP A 15 -24.85 -7.45 1.82
N GLY A 16 -25.54 -7.41 2.96
CA GLY A 16 -25.06 -6.98 4.26
C GLY A 16 -24.29 -7.99 5.13
N ALA A 17 -23.38 -7.44 5.93
CA ALA A 17 -23.20 -7.76 7.35
C ALA A 17 -22.60 -6.53 8.03
N ALA A 18 -23.32 -5.95 8.98
CA ALA A 18 -22.87 -4.82 9.76
C ALA A 18 -21.78 -5.26 10.74
N VAL A 19 -20.54 -4.87 10.46
CA VAL A 19 -19.48 -4.77 11.48
C VAL A 19 -19.08 -3.30 11.49
N SER A 20 -19.36 -2.61 12.60
CA SER A 20 -18.92 -1.23 12.80
C SER A 20 -17.39 -1.17 12.75
N GLY A 21 -16.83 -0.61 11.68
CA GLY A 21 -15.39 -0.45 11.54
C GLY A 21 -15.04 0.26 10.24
N VAL A 22 -14.96 1.59 10.30
CA VAL A 22 -14.37 2.56 9.34
C VAL A 22 -14.20 2.06 7.89
N LYS A 23 -14.99 2.61 6.96
CA LYS A 23 -14.73 2.48 5.52
C LYS A 23 -13.37 3.12 5.20
N PHE A 24 -12.42 2.30 4.75
CA PHE A 24 -11.13 2.76 4.25
C PHE A 24 -11.11 2.60 2.73
N ASP A 25 -11.51 3.64 2.01
CA ASP A 25 -11.25 3.73 0.57
C ASP A 25 -9.86 4.33 0.35
N HIS A 26 -9.14 3.83 -0.64
CA HIS A 26 -7.89 4.40 -1.12
C HIS A 26 -8.00 4.39 -2.63
N ASP A 27 -7.78 5.53 -3.27
CA ASP A 27 -7.71 5.55 -4.73
C ASP A 27 -6.41 4.84 -5.11
N ILE A 28 -6.57 3.82 -5.94
CA ILE A 28 -5.48 3.05 -6.52
C ILE A 28 -5.44 3.31 -8.02
N GLU A 29 -4.24 3.46 -8.55
CA GLU A 29 -3.98 3.57 -9.98
C GLU A 29 -3.23 2.32 -10.43
N LEU A 30 -3.60 1.79 -11.60
CA LEU A 30 -2.85 0.70 -12.21
C LEU A 30 -1.48 1.22 -12.64
N VAL A 31 -0.43 0.47 -12.29
CA VAL A 31 0.93 0.73 -12.75
C VAL A 31 1.15 -0.07 -14.03
N ASN A 32 1.44 0.61 -15.14
CA ASN A 32 1.63 -0.05 -16.43
C ASN A 32 3.11 -0.29 -16.74
N SER A 33 3.99 0.59 -16.28
CA SER A 33 5.44 0.45 -16.43
C SER A 33 6.19 0.88 -15.17
N ILE A 34 7.49 0.57 -15.13
CA ILE A 34 8.41 1.00 -14.07
C ILE A 34 8.63 2.53 -14.06
N ASP A 35 8.37 3.20 -15.18
CA ASP A 35 8.47 4.65 -15.33
C ASP A 35 7.33 5.38 -14.61
N ASP A 36 6.17 4.72 -14.43
CA ASP A 36 5.04 5.26 -13.67
C ASP A 36 5.33 5.30 -12.16
N ILE A 37 6.45 4.73 -11.70
CA ILE A 37 6.77 4.53 -10.28
C ILE A 37 7.83 5.52 -9.82
N GLU A 38 7.52 6.18 -8.71
CA GLU A 38 8.41 7.10 -8.02
C GLU A 38 8.97 6.48 -6.72
N TYR A 39 10.15 6.96 -6.30
CA TYR A 39 10.68 6.58 -5.00
C TYR A 39 9.76 7.02 -3.87
N GLY A 40 9.61 6.16 -2.85
CA GLY A 40 8.68 6.37 -1.76
C GLY A 40 7.21 6.13 -2.14
N ASP A 41 6.91 5.62 -3.34
CA ASP A 41 5.54 5.21 -3.68
C ASP A 41 5.07 4.04 -2.83
N HIS A 42 3.77 4.08 -2.50
CA HIS A 42 3.09 2.99 -1.84
C HIS A 42 2.44 2.11 -2.90
N ILE A 43 3.01 0.93 -3.08
CA ILE A 43 2.57 -0.02 -4.09
C ILE A 43 1.84 -1.21 -3.46
N VAL A 44 0.95 -1.79 -4.26
CA VAL A 44 0.16 -2.96 -3.90
C VAL A 44 0.39 -4.02 -4.98
N PHE A 45 1.06 -5.09 -4.57
CA PHE A 45 1.20 -6.28 -5.39
C PHE A 45 0.01 -7.20 -5.17
N SER A 46 -0.57 -7.73 -6.23
CA SER A 46 -1.42 -8.91 -6.10
C SER A 46 -0.55 -10.10 -5.69
N SER A 47 -0.78 -10.64 -4.50
CA SER A 47 -0.04 -11.79 -3.99
C SER A 47 -0.98 -12.97 -3.66
N TRP A 48 -0.43 -14.05 -3.10
CA TRP A 48 -1.05 -15.37 -2.93
C TRP A 48 -2.39 -15.37 -2.13
N LEU A 49 -3.09 -16.52 -2.18
CA LEU A 49 -4.45 -16.77 -1.69
C LEU A 49 -4.77 -16.24 -0.27
N LEU A 50 -3.80 -16.28 0.66
CA LEU A 50 -3.99 -15.87 2.06
C LEU A 50 -3.57 -14.41 2.34
N HIS A 51 -2.94 -13.75 1.38
CA HIS A 51 -2.57 -12.33 1.47
C HIS A 51 -2.69 -11.67 0.09
N PRO A 52 -3.92 -11.52 -0.43
CA PRO A 52 -4.17 -11.20 -1.84
C PRO A 52 -3.63 -9.83 -2.27
N ARG A 53 -3.35 -8.94 -1.32
CA ARG A 53 -2.79 -7.61 -1.57
C ARG A 53 -1.65 -7.34 -0.60
N CYS A 54 -0.43 -7.35 -1.12
CA CYS A 54 0.76 -7.04 -0.35
C CYS A 54 1.16 -5.58 -0.58
N HIS A 55 1.30 -4.83 0.51
CA HIS A 55 1.61 -3.41 0.48
C HIS A 55 3.08 -3.16 0.80
N GLY A 56 3.73 -2.25 0.08
CA GLY A 56 5.13 -1.90 0.30
C GLY A 56 5.47 -0.47 -0.12
N ILE A 57 6.67 -0.04 0.26
CA ILE A 57 7.25 1.26 -0.09
C ILE A 57 8.41 1.04 -1.05
N VAL A 58 8.36 1.69 -2.23
CA VAL A 58 9.44 1.65 -3.21
C VAL A 58 10.63 2.46 -2.69
N VAL A 59 11.82 1.88 -2.74
CA VAL A 59 13.07 2.54 -2.34
C VAL A 59 14.11 2.55 -3.44
N ASP A 60 14.01 1.66 -4.42
CA ASP A 60 14.85 1.66 -5.61
C ASP A 60 14.14 0.98 -6.81
N LYS A 61 14.70 1.15 -8.02
CA LYS A 61 14.19 0.59 -9.27
C LYS A 61 15.34 -0.03 -10.08
N ASN A 62 15.08 -1.19 -10.67
CA ASN A 62 15.96 -1.82 -11.65
C ASN A 62 15.18 -1.93 -12.96
N GLU A 63 15.47 -1.01 -13.89
CA GLU A 63 14.78 -0.93 -15.19
C GLU A 63 15.15 -2.07 -16.14
N GLU A 64 16.38 -2.60 -16.05
CA GLU A 64 16.85 -3.71 -16.90
C GLU A 64 16.12 -5.01 -16.56
N GLU A 65 15.99 -5.31 -15.27
CA GLU A 65 15.34 -6.54 -14.78
C GLU A 65 13.83 -6.35 -14.53
N ASN A 66 13.31 -5.13 -14.69
CA ASN A 66 11.94 -4.74 -14.37
C ASN A 66 11.55 -5.13 -12.92
N GLU A 67 12.41 -4.76 -11.97
CA GLU A 67 12.25 -5.04 -10.54
C GLU A 67 12.22 -3.77 -9.70
N LEU A 68 11.60 -3.87 -8.54
CA LEU A 68 11.53 -2.81 -7.54
C LEU A 68 12.16 -3.28 -6.25
N LEU A 69 13.02 -2.46 -5.67
CA LEU A 69 13.43 -2.66 -4.29
C LEU A 69 12.35 -2.07 -3.39
N VAL A 70 11.77 -2.92 -2.55
CA VAL A 70 10.59 -2.57 -1.76
C VAL A 70 10.84 -2.91 -0.30
N ILE A 71 10.47 -1.99 0.59
CA ILE A 71 10.34 -2.27 2.01
C ILE A 71 8.88 -2.63 2.32
N ARG A 72 8.64 -3.82 2.85
CA ARG A 72 7.29 -4.29 3.20
C ARG A 72 7.28 -5.05 4.52
N PHE A 73 6.10 -5.09 5.14
CA PHE A 73 5.89 -5.83 6.39
C PHE A 73 5.24 -7.18 6.08
N THR A 74 5.99 -8.27 6.31
CA THR A 74 5.55 -9.64 6.04
C THR A 74 5.08 -10.33 7.32
N TYR A 75 4.33 -11.41 7.14
CA TYR A 75 3.80 -12.19 8.25
C TYR A 75 4.91 -12.93 9.03
N SER A 76 5.88 -13.50 8.31
CA SER A 76 6.94 -14.34 8.86
C SER A 76 8.15 -13.56 9.38
N ASP A 77 8.62 -12.60 8.60
CA ASP A 77 9.97 -12.04 8.76
C ASP A 77 9.95 -10.59 9.25
N GLY A 78 8.75 -10.06 9.50
CA GLY A 78 8.57 -8.67 9.89
C GLY A 78 8.88 -7.71 8.74
N VAL A 79 9.52 -6.58 9.04
CA VAL A 79 9.81 -5.56 8.02
C VAL A 79 11.10 -5.93 7.30
N ILE A 80 10.98 -6.24 6.01
CA ILE A 80 12.09 -6.64 5.14
C ILE A 80 12.20 -5.69 3.95
N GLU A 81 13.39 -5.68 3.33
CA GLU A 81 13.71 -4.94 2.11
C GLU A 81 14.15 -5.98 1.08
N GLU A 82 13.45 -6.07 -0.05
CA GLU A 82 13.70 -7.10 -1.07
C GLU A 82 13.39 -6.60 -2.47
N TRP A 83 14.06 -7.19 -3.47
CA TRP A 83 13.74 -6.99 -4.87
C TRP A 83 12.53 -7.82 -5.25
N LEU A 84 11.53 -7.18 -5.86
CA LEU A 84 10.32 -7.82 -6.35
C LEU A 84 10.11 -7.48 -7.83
N PRO A 85 9.76 -8.46 -8.68
CA PRO A 85 9.46 -8.18 -10.07
C PRO A 85 8.17 -7.37 -10.19
N LEU A 86 8.18 -6.34 -11.04
CA LEU A 86 7.00 -5.57 -11.37
C LEU A 86 6.10 -6.40 -12.29
N LYS A 87 5.11 -7.09 -11.70
CA LYS A 87 4.15 -7.94 -12.42
C LYS A 87 2.75 -7.35 -12.35
N ALA A 88 2.05 -7.39 -13.47
CA ALA A 88 0.65 -7.02 -13.50
C ALA A 88 -0.24 -8.09 -12.81
N PRO A 89 -1.28 -7.70 -12.06
CA PRO A 89 -1.61 -6.32 -11.72
C PRO A 89 -0.80 -5.80 -10.51
N THR A 90 -0.13 -4.65 -10.69
CA THR A 90 0.46 -3.86 -9.61
C THR A 90 -0.24 -2.51 -9.58
N TYR A 91 -0.50 -1.99 -8.37
CA TYR A 91 -1.21 -0.74 -8.18
C TYR A 91 -0.41 0.24 -7.33
N ARG A 92 -0.52 1.53 -7.61
CA ARG A 92 -0.01 2.62 -6.79
C ARG A 92 -1.15 3.23 -5.98
N VAL A 93 -0.96 3.42 -4.69
CA VAL A 93 -1.91 4.13 -3.83
C VAL A 93 -1.66 5.64 -3.94
N THR A 94 -2.61 6.38 -4.49
CA THR A 94 -2.45 7.83 -4.72
C THR A 94 -3.21 8.70 -3.73
N LYS A 95 -4.19 8.15 -2.99
CA LYS A 95 -4.96 8.91 -2.00
C LYS A 95 -5.13 8.17 -0.69
N TYR A 96 -5.07 8.95 0.40
CA TYR A 96 -5.27 8.46 1.77
C TYR A 96 -6.46 9.17 2.40
N TYR A 97 -7.29 8.41 3.10
CA TYR A 97 -8.51 8.92 3.74
C TYR A 97 -8.54 8.51 5.22
N LEU A 98 -8.98 9.42 6.08
CA LEU A 98 -9.27 9.17 7.49
C LEU A 98 -10.77 9.38 7.72
N GLY A 99 -11.53 8.28 7.78
CA GLY A 99 -12.99 8.34 7.60
C GLY A 99 -13.32 8.93 6.22
N ASP A 100 -14.27 9.85 6.17
CA ASP A 100 -14.68 10.50 4.91
C ASP A 100 -13.77 11.67 4.49
N LYS A 101 -12.73 11.98 5.29
CA LYS A 101 -11.82 13.10 5.01
C LYS A 101 -10.60 12.64 4.22
N LYS A 102 -10.45 13.16 2.99
CA LYS A 102 -9.22 13.03 2.20
C LYS A 102 -8.08 13.76 2.89
N LEU A 103 -6.96 13.07 3.10
CA LEU A 103 -5.70 13.66 3.56
C LEU A 103 -5.07 14.40 2.37
N LYS A 104 -5.48 15.65 2.14
CA LYS A 104 -5.10 16.44 0.95
C LYS A 104 -3.62 16.88 0.96
N SER A 105 -2.92 16.88 2.10
CA SER A 105 -1.60 17.49 2.25
C SER A 105 -0.64 16.77 3.21
N ASP A 106 -0.95 15.54 3.64
CA ASP A 106 -0.24 14.90 4.77
C ASP A 106 0.68 13.75 4.37
N CYS A 107 0.93 13.54 3.08
CA CYS A 107 1.97 12.60 2.68
C CYS A 107 3.33 13.21 3.02
N CYS A 108 4.15 12.48 3.78
CA CYS A 108 5.51 12.87 4.08
C CYS A 108 6.37 12.90 2.81
N SER A 109 7.45 13.69 2.84
CA SER A 109 8.42 13.72 1.75
C SER A 109 9.01 12.33 1.52
N ILE A 110 9.50 12.09 0.30
CA ILE A 110 10.11 10.81 -0.10
C ILE A 110 11.16 10.37 0.92
N ASP A 111 12.06 11.26 1.32
CA ASP A 111 13.10 10.98 2.31
C ASP A 111 12.52 10.51 3.64
N VAL A 112 11.51 11.20 4.17
CA VAL A 112 10.87 10.82 5.43
C VAL A 112 10.17 9.46 5.33
N VAL A 113 9.51 9.19 4.19
CA VAL A 113 8.84 7.91 3.94
C VAL A 113 9.84 6.77 3.94
N ILE A 114 10.94 6.91 3.19
CA ILE A 114 11.98 5.89 3.08
C ILE A 114 12.73 5.73 4.41
N SER A 115 13.09 6.82 5.09
CA SER A 115 13.73 6.78 6.41
C SER A 115 12.87 6.05 7.43
N ARG A 116 11.56 6.29 7.46
CA ARG A 116 10.62 5.57 8.33
C ARG A 116 10.56 4.08 8.02
N ALA A 117 10.44 3.74 6.74
CA ALA A 117 10.39 2.34 6.32
C ALA A 117 11.67 1.59 6.73
N ARG A 118 12.85 2.20 6.49
CA ARG A 118 14.15 1.63 6.88
C ARG A 118 14.36 1.55 8.39
N ALA A 119 13.90 2.54 9.17
CA ALA A 119 14.04 2.55 10.62
C ALA A 119 13.32 1.36 11.30
N LEU A 120 12.31 0.80 10.66
CA LEU A 120 11.56 -0.34 11.17
C LEU A 120 12.08 -1.69 10.65
N LYS A 121 13.02 -1.70 9.69
CA LYS A 121 13.61 -2.93 9.12
C LYS A 121 14.31 -3.73 10.22
N GLY A 122 13.99 -5.03 10.30
CA GLY A 122 14.56 -5.92 11.32
C GLY A 122 14.11 -5.62 12.76
N SER A 123 13.13 -4.73 12.96
CA SER A 123 12.60 -4.42 14.29
C SER A 123 11.88 -5.64 14.88
N ASN A 124 12.32 -6.08 16.05
CA ASN A 124 11.67 -7.14 16.83
C ASN A 124 10.44 -6.67 17.62
N LYS A 125 10.21 -5.35 17.68
CA LYS A 125 9.05 -4.74 18.34
C LYS A 125 7.79 -4.92 17.51
N LEU A 126 7.92 -4.94 16.18
CA LEU A 126 6.79 -5.08 15.28
C LEU A 126 6.43 -6.54 15.06
N ARG A 127 5.27 -6.94 15.56
CA ARG A 127 4.67 -8.24 15.24
C ARG A 127 3.51 -8.07 14.27
N TYR A 128 3.55 -8.85 13.19
CA TYR A 128 2.48 -8.85 12.22
C TYR A 128 1.20 -9.36 12.88
N ASN A 129 0.10 -8.64 12.67
CA ASN A 129 -1.23 -9.01 13.14
C ASN A 129 -2.23 -8.67 12.05
N MET A 130 -2.89 -9.68 11.49
CA MET A 130 -3.86 -9.51 10.39
C MET A 130 -5.00 -8.52 10.70
N THR A 131 -5.32 -8.30 11.97
CA THR A 131 -6.42 -7.40 12.40
C THR A 131 -5.96 -6.02 12.81
N LYS A 132 -4.69 -5.87 13.20
CA LYS A 132 -4.17 -4.62 13.79
C LYS A 132 -2.90 -4.13 13.10
N ASN A 133 -1.94 -4.97 12.79
CA ASN A 133 -0.62 -4.57 12.29
C ASN A 133 -0.29 -5.32 11.00
N THR A 134 -0.68 -4.76 9.86
CA THR A 134 -0.58 -5.38 8.53
C THR A 134 0.40 -4.61 7.65
N CYS A 135 0.74 -5.18 6.49
CA CYS A 135 1.49 -4.47 5.46
C CYS A 135 0.82 -3.14 5.05
N LYS A 136 -0.52 -3.10 5.00
CA LYS A 136 -1.30 -1.91 4.63
C LYS A 136 -1.13 -0.80 5.66
N THR A 137 -1.19 -1.14 6.95
CA THR A 137 -1.05 -0.16 8.03
C THR A 137 0.38 0.36 8.11
N PHE A 138 1.36 -0.51 7.92
CA PHE A 138 2.78 -0.15 7.82
C PHE A 138 3.04 0.86 6.69
N ALA A 139 2.67 0.53 5.44
CA ALA A 139 2.94 1.39 4.30
C ALA A 139 2.20 2.74 4.42
N ARG A 140 0.97 2.72 4.95
CA ARG A 140 0.23 3.95 5.26
C ARG A 140 0.91 4.81 6.33
N TRP A 141 1.41 4.20 7.40
CA TRP A 141 2.12 4.93 8.44
C TRP A 141 3.39 5.57 7.90
N CYS A 142 4.17 4.84 7.08
CA CYS A 142 5.33 5.42 6.41
C CYS A 142 4.95 6.68 5.62
N LYS A 143 3.88 6.59 4.83
CA LYS A 143 3.40 7.68 3.96
C LYS A 143 2.80 8.86 4.71
N THR A 144 2.07 8.63 5.80
CA THR A 144 1.24 9.68 6.42
C THR A 144 1.67 10.06 7.83
N GLY A 145 2.53 9.27 8.46
CA GLY A 145 2.86 9.38 9.89
C GLY A 145 1.67 9.10 10.81
N ARG A 146 0.54 8.64 10.27
CA ARG A 146 -0.71 8.46 11.01
C ARG A 146 -1.18 7.02 10.94
N ILE A 147 -1.65 6.54 12.09
CA ILE A 147 -2.29 5.25 12.26
C ILE A 147 -3.81 5.47 12.30
N PRO A 148 -4.64 4.58 11.73
CA PRO A 148 -6.09 4.69 11.83
C PRO A 148 -6.59 4.75 13.29
N ALA A 149 -7.53 5.65 13.56
CA ALA A 149 -8.19 5.74 14.85
C ALA A 149 -8.90 4.42 15.21
N GLY A 150 -8.81 3.99 16.47
CA GLY A 150 -9.38 2.73 16.96
C GLY A 150 -8.43 1.53 16.94
N VAL A 151 -7.25 1.66 16.32
CA VAL A 151 -6.20 0.64 16.38
C VAL A 151 -5.11 1.11 17.36
N ARG A 152 -5.28 0.79 18.65
CA ARG A 152 -4.31 1.14 19.72
C ARG A 152 -3.18 0.10 19.79
N GLY A 153 -1.97 0.55 20.11
CA GLY A 153 -0.82 -0.31 20.46
C GLY A 153 0.10 -0.68 19.30
N TYR A 154 0.49 0.27 18.46
CA TYR A 154 1.58 0.04 17.52
C TYR A 154 2.89 0.58 18.07
N ASP A 155 3.93 -0.23 17.97
CA ASP A 155 5.30 0.11 18.38
C ASP A 155 6.09 0.78 17.24
N TYR A 156 5.45 1.70 16.52
CA TYR A 156 6.14 2.51 15.49
C TYR A 156 6.77 3.79 16.06
N GLU A 157 6.65 4.00 17.37
CA GLU A 157 7.29 5.07 18.15
C GLU A 157 8.59 4.60 18.82
#